data_AF-D0L6L9-F1
#
_entry.id   AF-D0L6L9-F1
#
_cell.length_a   1.000
_cell.length_b   1.000
_cell.length_c   1.000
_cell.angle_alpha   90.00
_cell.angle_beta   90.00
_cell.angle_gamma   90.00
#
_symmetry.space_group_name_H-M   'P 1'
#
loop_
_entity.id
_entity.type
_entity.pdbx_description
1 polymer ?
#
loop_
_entity_poly.entity_id
_entity_poly.type
_entity_poly.pdbx_seq_one_letter_code
_entity_poly.pdbx_strand_id
1 'polypeptide(L)'
;MFGVIGVLIVAGAITLAVLTKDNVTDSDDLGVGDCATLAEKSSDDVRATKVECSSTDFHFVVAQKVQTRGTCGDYFEYYFYRESKGSDSGQEGDVLCLAPVYQEGKCYQEADSSAGTFYETVEVSCTSPTTKPGYTNVRIDSKVDGTATCPAGQGALNFDEPTPVGYCVSLLE
;
A
#
# COMPACT_ATOMS: atom_id res chain seq x y z
N MET A 1 36.45 22.29 -44.77
CA MET A 1 35.12 22.48 -44.15
C MET A 1 34.51 21.09 -43.95
N PHE A 2 34.65 20.57 -42.73
CA PHE A 2 34.06 19.33 -42.20
C PHE A 2 33.72 19.72 -40.74
N GLY A 3 32.53 19.63 -40.16
CA GLY A 3 31.39 18.76 -40.41
C GLY A 3 31.18 17.90 -39.16
N VAL A 4 30.24 18.32 -38.29
CA VAL A 4 29.63 17.60 -37.13
C VAL A 4 30.60 17.33 -35.94
N ILE A 5 30.30 17.65 -34.68
CA ILE A 5 29.38 16.93 -33.78
C ILE A 5 28.87 17.88 -32.69
N GLY A 6 27.56 18.07 -32.66
CA GLY A 6 26.85 18.68 -31.55
C GLY A 6 26.70 17.67 -30.41
N VAL A 7 27.16 18.04 -29.21
CA VAL A 7 26.80 17.34 -27.98
C VAL A 7 25.62 18.10 -27.39
N LEU A 8 24.43 17.53 -27.59
CA LEU A 8 23.25 17.81 -26.78
C LEU A 8 23.59 17.39 -25.34
N ILE A 9 23.90 18.36 -24.48
CA ILE A 9 23.90 18.13 -23.05
C ILE A 9 22.44 17.86 -22.69
N VAL A 10 22.13 16.59 -22.46
CA VAL A 10 20.87 16.15 -21.87
C VAL A 10 20.77 16.89 -20.54
N ALA A 11 19.88 17.88 -20.50
CA ALA A 11 19.47 18.50 -19.27
C ALA A 11 18.93 17.37 -18.37
N GLY A 12 19.70 17.03 -17.34
CA GLY A 12 19.20 16.19 -16.26
C GLY A 12 17.99 16.90 -15.68
N ALA A 13 16.81 16.40 -16.01
CA ALA A 13 15.59 16.78 -15.34
C ALA A 13 15.72 16.23 -13.91
N ILE A 14 16.32 17.05 -13.03
CA ILE A 14 16.06 16.93 -11.60
C ILE A 14 14.60 17.38 -11.49
N THR A 15 13.69 16.42 -11.64
CA THR A 15 12.31 16.63 -11.24
C THR A 15 12.34 16.87 -9.75
N LEU A 16 12.31 18.15 -9.38
CA LEU A 16 11.90 18.60 -8.07
C LEU A 16 10.62 17.84 -7.75
N ALA A 17 10.72 16.89 -6.81
CA ALA A 17 9.56 16.26 -6.21
C ALA A 17 8.75 17.40 -5.59
N VAL A 18 7.76 17.86 -6.34
CA VAL A 18 6.73 18.74 -5.83
C VAL A 18 5.98 17.87 -4.83
N LEU A 19 6.35 17.98 -3.55
CA LEU A 19 5.56 17.51 -2.43
C LEU A 19 4.30 18.39 -2.36
N THR A 20 3.41 18.28 -3.35
CA THR A 20 2.00 18.63 -3.14
C THR A 20 1.52 17.66 -2.09
N LYS A 21 1.03 18.21 -0.99
CA LYS A 21 0.47 17.44 0.11
C LYS A 21 -0.89 16.91 -0.40
N ASP A 22 -0.84 15.85 -1.20
CA ASP A 22 -1.99 15.23 -1.87
C ASP A 22 -2.79 14.44 -0.83
N ASN A 23 -3.48 15.18 0.03
CA ASN A 23 -4.40 14.64 1.01
C ASN A 23 -5.60 14.09 0.24
N VAL A 24 -5.86 12.80 0.40
CA VAL A 24 -7.01 12.13 -0.19
C VAL A 24 -8.21 12.42 0.70
N THR A 25 -9.24 13.04 0.12
CA THR A 25 -10.43 13.50 0.85
C THR A 25 -11.70 12.76 0.46
N ASP A 26 -11.73 12.19 -0.74
CA ASP A 26 -12.78 11.25 -1.19
C ASP A 26 -12.14 10.10 -1.99
N SER A 27 -12.90 9.03 -2.18
CA SER A 27 -12.57 7.86 -2.98
C SER A 27 -12.21 8.17 -4.45
N ASP A 28 -12.66 9.30 -4.99
CA ASP A 28 -12.36 9.74 -6.35
C ASP A 28 -10.95 10.34 -6.50
N ASP A 29 -10.30 10.68 -5.38
CA ASP A 29 -8.92 11.18 -5.38
C ASP A 29 -7.88 10.06 -5.61
N LEU A 30 -8.30 8.80 -5.55
CA LEU A 30 -7.48 7.62 -5.83
C LEU A 30 -8.14 6.72 -6.90
N GLY A 31 -7.44 6.56 -8.02
CA GLY A 31 -7.79 5.61 -9.07
C GLY A 31 -7.15 4.23 -8.85
N VAL A 32 -7.67 3.21 -9.53
CA VAL A 32 -6.99 1.91 -9.64
C VAL A 32 -5.58 2.11 -10.21
N GLY A 33 -4.57 1.53 -9.55
CA GLY A 33 -3.16 1.73 -9.87
C GLY A 33 -2.49 2.91 -9.16
N ASP A 34 -3.23 3.79 -8.49
CA ASP A 34 -2.62 4.83 -7.66
C ASP A 34 -2.06 4.24 -6.37
N CYS A 35 -0.97 4.83 -5.87
CA CYS A 35 -0.35 4.44 -4.62
C CYS A 35 -0.63 5.44 -3.50
N ALA A 36 -0.86 4.92 -2.29
CA ALA A 36 -1.13 5.72 -1.11
C ALA A 36 -0.59 5.08 0.16
N THR A 37 -0.25 5.91 1.14
CA THR A 37 -0.07 5.47 2.52
C THR A 37 -1.33 5.76 3.31
N LEU A 38 -1.63 4.91 4.28
CA LEU A 38 -2.71 5.11 5.23
C LEU A 38 -2.10 5.46 6.58
N ALA A 39 -2.66 6.47 7.25
CA ALA A 39 -2.24 6.83 8.60
C ALA A 39 -3.46 7.13 9.46
N GLU A 40 -3.47 6.59 10.68
CA GLU A 40 -4.43 7.01 11.70
C GLU A 40 -4.19 8.47 12.07
N LYS A 41 -5.28 9.24 12.08
CA LYS A 41 -5.32 10.54 12.72
C LYS A 41 -6.05 10.48 14.07
N SER A 42 -7.04 9.60 14.20
CA SER A 42 -7.75 9.27 15.44
C SER A 42 -8.42 7.89 15.32
N SER A 43 -9.01 7.38 16.42
CA SER A 43 -9.68 6.08 16.49
C SER A 43 -10.68 5.79 15.36
N ASP A 44 -11.27 6.83 14.77
CA ASP A 44 -12.29 6.72 13.74
C ASP A 44 -11.96 7.54 12.46
N ASP A 45 -10.73 8.10 12.35
CA ASP A 45 -10.28 8.88 11.17
C ASP A 45 -8.94 8.34 10.66
N VAL A 46 -9.00 7.64 9.54
CA VAL A 46 -7.84 7.11 8.82
C VAL A 46 -7.72 7.88 7.52
N ARG A 47 -6.55 8.45 7.27
CA ARG A 47 -6.30 9.28 6.10
C ARG A 47 -5.38 8.60 5.13
N ALA A 48 -5.82 8.54 3.87
CA ALA A 48 -4.96 8.25 2.76
C ALA A 48 -4.16 9.49 2.34
N THR A 49 -2.89 9.29 2.01
CA THR A 49 -2.03 10.29 1.36
C THR A 49 -1.45 9.65 0.11
N LYS A 50 -1.61 10.30 -1.04
CA LYS A 50 -1.06 9.79 -2.30
C LYS A 50 0.47 9.83 -2.26
N VAL A 51 1.11 8.79 -2.79
CA VAL A 51 2.57 8.67 -2.87
C VAL A 51 2.98 8.15 -4.24
N GLU A 52 4.25 8.34 -4.58
CA GLU A 52 4.82 7.77 -5.80
C GLU A 52 4.93 6.24 -5.67
N CYS A 53 4.35 5.49 -6.61
CA CYS A 53 4.42 4.02 -6.63
C CYS A 53 5.85 3.47 -6.77
N SER A 54 6.79 4.28 -7.27
CA SER A 54 8.21 3.92 -7.33
C SER A 54 8.93 4.07 -5.98
N SER A 55 8.24 4.50 -4.93
CA SER A 55 8.82 4.61 -3.59
C SER A 55 9.23 3.23 -3.07
N THR A 56 10.33 3.20 -2.33
CA THR A 56 10.79 2.01 -1.59
C THR A 56 10.21 1.94 -0.18
N ASP A 57 9.47 2.96 0.25
CA ASP A 57 8.77 2.90 1.53
C ASP A 57 7.53 2.00 1.39
N PHE A 58 7.04 1.43 2.49
CA PHE A 58 5.77 0.71 2.48
C PHE A 58 4.63 1.64 2.06
N HIS A 59 3.80 1.15 1.16
CA HIS A 59 2.61 1.82 0.70
C HIS A 59 1.61 0.78 0.20
N PHE A 60 0.41 1.22 -0.10
CA PHE A 60 -0.60 0.44 -0.78
C PHE A 60 -0.73 0.90 -2.22
N VAL A 61 -1.18 0.01 -3.08
CA VAL A 61 -1.70 0.33 -4.41
C VAL A 61 -3.19 0.01 -4.44
N VAL A 62 -3.99 0.87 -5.07
CA VAL A 62 -5.41 0.59 -5.28
C VAL A 62 -5.56 -0.51 -6.31
N ALA A 63 -5.96 -1.69 -5.86
CA ALA A 63 -6.26 -2.83 -6.73
C ALA A 63 -7.63 -2.67 -7.38
N GLN A 64 -8.65 -2.33 -6.58
CA GLN A 64 -10.05 -2.23 -7.05
C GLN A 64 -10.81 -1.09 -6.39
N LYS A 65 -11.86 -0.64 -7.06
CA LYS A 65 -12.94 0.15 -6.46
C LYS A 65 -14.22 -0.68 -6.49
N VAL A 66 -14.84 -0.85 -5.33
CA VAL A 66 -16.08 -1.62 -5.16
C VAL A 66 -17.11 -0.77 -4.43
N GLN A 67 -18.39 -1.06 -4.62
CA GLN A 67 -19.49 -0.26 -4.03
C GLN A 67 -19.92 -0.78 -2.65
N THR A 68 -19.39 -1.91 -2.18
CA THR A 68 -19.88 -2.58 -0.98
C THR A 68 -18.71 -3.13 -0.19
N ARG A 69 -18.79 -2.97 1.14
CA ARG A 69 -17.81 -3.55 2.05
C ARG A 69 -17.84 -5.08 2.05
N GLY A 70 -16.73 -5.69 2.40
CA GLY A 70 -16.54 -7.14 2.44
C GLY A 70 -16.35 -7.79 1.07
N THR A 71 -16.30 -7.03 -0.03
CA THR A 71 -16.10 -7.59 -1.37
C THR A 71 -14.65 -7.56 -1.84
N CYS A 72 -13.72 -7.05 -1.02
CA CYS A 72 -12.30 -6.96 -1.36
C CYS A 72 -11.54 -8.30 -1.26
N GLY A 73 -12.18 -9.39 -0.82
CA GLY A 73 -11.51 -10.70 -0.74
C GLY A 73 -10.24 -10.64 0.11
N ASP A 74 -9.10 -10.97 -0.49
CA ASP A 74 -7.77 -10.96 0.17
C ASP A 74 -7.11 -9.56 0.19
N TYR A 75 -7.71 -8.55 -0.45
CA TYR A 75 -7.22 -7.17 -0.44
C TYR A 75 -7.69 -6.42 0.82
N PHE A 76 -6.92 -5.41 1.23
CA PHE A 76 -7.28 -4.56 2.36
C PHE A 76 -8.38 -3.58 1.99
N GLU A 77 -9.36 -3.45 2.86
CA GLU A 77 -10.48 -2.54 2.63
C GLU A 77 -10.21 -1.15 3.23
N TYR A 78 -10.42 -0.11 2.44
CA TYR A 78 -10.45 1.26 2.90
C TYR A 78 -11.63 2.02 2.29
N TYR A 79 -12.40 2.73 3.11
CA TYR A 79 -13.56 3.50 2.66
C TYR A 79 -13.58 4.86 3.33
N PHE A 80 -14.23 5.81 2.67
CA PHE A 80 -14.45 7.15 3.20
C PHE A 80 -15.83 7.21 3.85
N TYR A 81 -15.89 7.72 5.08
CA TYR A 81 -17.18 8.02 5.68
C TYR A 81 -17.70 9.34 5.10
N ARG A 82 -18.72 9.30 4.24
CA ARG A 82 -19.37 10.53 3.76
C ARG A 82 -20.36 11.01 4.82
N GLU A 83 -20.10 12.17 5.41
CA GLU A 83 -21.13 12.87 6.19
C GLU A 83 -22.30 13.21 5.27
N SER A 84 -23.40 12.44 5.39
CA SER A 84 -24.61 12.70 4.61
C SER A 84 -25.34 13.88 5.24
N LYS A 85 -25.41 15.02 4.53
CA LYS A 85 -26.30 16.11 4.95
C LYS A 85 -27.76 15.65 4.81
N GLY A 86 -28.34 15.15 5.90
CA GLY A 86 -29.79 14.98 6.05
C GLY A 86 -30.34 13.56 6.04
N SER A 87 -29.55 12.52 6.34
CA SER A 87 -30.09 11.19 6.65
C SER A 87 -29.30 10.56 7.78
N ASP A 88 -29.99 10.06 8.81
CA ASP A 88 -29.44 9.42 10.02
C ASP A 88 -28.72 8.08 9.74
N SER A 89 -28.52 7.74 8.47
CA SER A 89 -27.69 6.64 7.98
C SER A 89 -26.80 7.22 6.88
N GLY A 90 -25.50 7.37 7.17
CA GLY A 90 -24.52 7.80 6.17
C GLY A 90 -24.59 6.89 4.94
N GLN A 91 -24.55 7.47 3.73
CA GLN A 91 -24.28 6.69 2.54
C GLN A 91 -22.82 6.26 2.56
N GLU A 92 -22.59 4.94 2.51
CA GLU A 92 -21.25 4.39 2.32
C GLU A 92 -20.71 4.90 0.98
N GLY A 93 -19.55 5.57 1.00
CA GLY A 93 -18.83 5.93 -0.22
C GLY A 93 -18.25 4.68 -0.90
N ASP A 94 -17.67 4.87 -2.08
CA ASP A 94 -16.94 3.79 -2.74
C ASP A 94 -15.81 3.27 -1.83
N VAL A 95 -15.62 1.96 -1.89
CA VAL A 95 -14.65 1.21 -1.12
C VAL A 95 -13.44 0.93 -2.01
N LEU A 96 -12.25 1.24 -1.51
CA LEU A 96 -10.97 0.91 -2.16
C LEU A 96 -10.48 -0.43 -1.62
N CYS A 97 -10.20 -1.36 -2.52
CA CYS A 97 -9.47 -2.59 -2.22
C CYS A 97 -8.00 -2.34 -2.51
N LEU A 98 -7.16 -2.49 -1.49
CA LEU A 98 -5.78 -2.09 -1.47
C LEU A 98 -4.88 -3.31 -1.40
N ALA A 99 -3.93 -3.41 -2.33
CA ALA A 99 -2.85 -4.37 -2.25
C ALA A 99 -1.65 -3.72 -1.54
N PRO A 100 -1.04 -4.37 -0.54
CA PRO A 100 0.18 -3.88 0.07
C PRO A 100 1.35 -3.98 -0.90
N VAL A 101 2.21 -2.96 -0.91
CA VAL A 101 3.46 -2.95 -1.66
C VAL A 101 4.61 -3.11 -0.68
N TYR A 102 4.95 -4.37 -0.41
CA TYR A 102 6.14 -4.67 0.38
C TYR A 102 7.42 -4.60 -0.45
N GLN A 103 8.54 -4.48 0.27
CA GLN A 103 9.89 -4.56 -0.29
C GLN A 103 10.60 -5.83 0.19
N GLU A 104 11.33 -6.45 -0.74
CA GLU A 104 12.17 -7.61 -0.44
C GLU A 104 13.24 -7.27 0.61
N GLY A 105 13.46 -8.18 1.55
CA GLY A 105 14.43 -8.04 2.63
C GLY A 105 13.98 -7.15 3.79
N LYS A 106 12.81 -6.51 3.70
CA LYS A 106 12.21 -5.73 4.78
C LYS A 106 11.31 -6.58 5.67
N CYS A 107 11.05 -6.04 6.86
CA CYS A 107 10.21 -6.68 7.85
C CYS A 107 9.09 -5.74 8.28
N TYR A 108 7.91 -6.32 8.49
CA TYR A 108 6.69 -5.58 8.75
C TYR A 108 5.98 -6.15 9.96
N GLN A 109 5.41 -5.28 10.77
CA GLN A 109 4.45 -5.64 11.80
C GLN A 109 3.06 -5.41 11.23
N GLU A 110 2.26 -6.46 11.17
CA GLU A 110 0.93 -6.44 10.56
C GLU A 110 -0.10 -6.72 11.64
N ALA A 111 -1.21 -5.96 11.64
CA ALA A 111 -2.32 -6.23 12.53
C ALA A 111 -2.97 -7.56 12.14
N ASP A 112 -3.20 -8.44 13.10
CA ASP A 112 -4.08 -9.57 12.89
C ASP A 112 -5.53 -9.06 12.79
N SER A 113 -6.37 -9.75 12.04
CA SER A 113 -7.79 -9.39 11.84
C SER A 113 -8.60 -9.25 13.15
N SER A 114 -8.09 -9.75 14.28
CA SER A 114 -8.73 -9.72 15.59
C SER A 114 -8.29 -8.57 16.52
N ALA A 115 -7.22 -7.84 16.18
CA ALA A 115 -6.56 -6.96 17.15
C ALA A 115 -6.24 -5.55 16.63
N GLY A 116 -6.36 -5.33 15.33
CA GLY A 116 -6.21 -4.02 14.73
C GLY A 116 -6.72 -3.99 13.30
N THR A 117 -6.53 -2.85 12.69
CA THR A 117 -6.90 -2.55 11.32
C THR A 117 -5.64 -2.55 10.48
N PHE A 118 -5.67 -3.22 9.32
CA PHE A 118 -4.47 -3.48 8.52
C PHE A 118 -3.71 -2.24 8.02
N TYR A 119 -4.31 -1.05 8.07
CA TYR A 119 -3.62 0.21 7.80
C TYR A 119 -2.49 0.52 8.81
N GLU A 120 -2.43 -0.17 9.95
CA GLU A 120 -1.35 -0.05 10.94
C GLU A 120 -0.10 -0.87 10.57
N THR A 121 -0.04 -1.41 9.36
CA THR A 121 1.16 -2.10 8.87
C THR A 121 2.34 -1.15 8.84
N VAL A 122 3.38 -1.46 9.60
CA VAL A 122 4.58 -0.62 9.75
C VAL A 122 5.85 -1.42 9.51
N GLU A 123 6.85 -0.79 8.89
CA GLU A 123 8.19 -1.37 8.80
C GLU A 123 8.84 -1.45 10.19
N VAL A 124 9.42 -2.59 10.52
CA VAL A 124 10.10 -2.87 11.78
C VAL A 124 11.49 -3.47 11.55
N SER A 125 12.33 -3.46 12.60
CA SER A 125 13.63 -4.13 12.55
C SER A 125 13.46 -5.65 12.43
N CYS A 126 14.10 -6.26 11.45
CA CYS A 126 14.14 -7.72 11.31
C CYS A 126 14.88 -8.44 12.44
N THR A 127 15.82 -7.77 13.12
CA THR A 127 16.66 -8.38 14.17
C THR A 127 16.11 -8.17 15.57
N SER A 128 15.24 -7.18 15.74
CA SER A 128 14.66 -6.81 17.03
C SER A 128 13.28 -6.23 16.78
N PRO A 129 12.34 -7.03 16.25
CA PRO A 129 11.02 -6.54 15.94
C PRO A 129 10.31 -6.16 17.24
N THR A 130 9.55 -5.07 17.20
CA THR A 130 8.66 -4.75 18.32
C THR A 130 7.57 -5.81 18.36
N THR A 131 7.15 -6.25 19.53
CA THR A 131 6.02 -7.17 19.67
C THR A 131 4.82 -6.41 20.24
N LYS A 132 3.69 -6.48 19.55
CA LYS A 132 2.42 -5.89 19.97
C LYS A 132 1.38 -7.02 19.99
N PRO A 133 0.62 -7.22 21.07
CA PRO A 133 -0.40 -8.27 21.12
C PRO A 133 -1.38 -8.17 19.95
N GLY A 134 -1.56 -9.28 19.22
CA GLY A 134 -2.41 -9.37 18.04
C GLY A 134 -1.83 -8.72 16.78
N TYR A 135 -0.51 -8.58 16.74
CA TYR A 135 0.21 -8.25 15.52
C TYR A 135 1.20 -9.37 15.23
N THR A 136 1.38 -9.64 13.95
CA THR A 136 2.32 -10.61 13.44
C THR A 136 3.49 -9.88 12.78
N ASN A 137 4.71 -10.27 13.12
CA ASN A 137 5.91 -9.77 12.46
C ASN A 137 6.30 -10.71 11.33
N VAL A 138 6.44 -10.18 10.12
CA VAL A 138 6.84 -10.93 8.92
C VAL A 138 8.10 -10.34 8.31
N ARG A 139 8.94 -11.18 7.73
CA ARG A 139 10.00 -10.79 6.81
C ARG A 139 9.57 -11.14 5.39
N ILE A 140 9.80 -10.22 4.45
CA ILE A 140 9.66 -10.50 3.03
C ILE A 140 10.97 -11.08 2.53
N ASP A 141 10.96 -12.36 2.19
CA ASP A 141 12.16 -13.07 1.72
C ASP A 141 12.37 -12.90 0.21
N SER A 142 11.28 -12.78 -0.55
CA SER A 142 11.35 -12.48 -1.99
C SER A 142 10.11 -11.74 -2.47
N LYS A 143 10.27 -10.93 -3.52
CA LYS A 143 9.20 -10.28 -4.28
C LYS A 143 9.33 -10.67 -5.75
N VAL A 144 8.23 -11.12 -6.37
CA VAL A 144 8.20 -11.51 -7.78
C VAL A 144 7.00 -10.90 -8.49
N ASP A 145 7.15 -10.66 -9.79
CA ASP A 145 6.02 -10.38 -10.66
C ASP A 145 5.20 -11.67 -10.86
N GLY A 146 3.88 -11.59 -10.71
CA GLY A 146 2.99 -12.76 -10.76
C GLY A 146 2.88 -13.51 -9.44
N THR A 147 2.44 -14.77 -9.50
CA THR A 147 2.22 -15.61 -8.31
C THR A 147 3.53 -16.18 -7.77
N ALA A 148 3.78 -15.99 -6.48
CA ALA A 148 4.95 -16.55 -5.80
C ALA A 148 4.79 -18.06 -5.55
N THR A 149 5.86 -18.81 -5.80
CA THR A 149 6.01 -20.21 -5.38
C THR A 149 7.07 -20.29 -4.30
N CYS A 150 6.65 -20.47 -3.06
CA CYS A 150 7.55 -20.33 -1.92
C CYS A 150 8.17 -21.66 -1.46
N PRO A 151 9.44 -21.65 -1.03
CA PRO A 151 10.08 -22.77 -0.35
C PRO A 151 9.28 -23.30 0.84
N ALA A 152 9.53 -24.57 1.20
CA ALA A 152 8.92 -25.17 2.38
C ALA A 152 9.26 -24.38 3.65
N GLY A 153 8.25 -24.10 4.47
CA GLY A 153 8.38 -23.30 5.70
C GLY A 153 8.15 -21.80 5.51
N GLN A 154 7.96 -21.32 4.28
CA GLN A 154 7.55 -19.95 4.00
C GLN A 154 6.07 -19.86 3.62
N GLY A 155 5.44 -18.74 3.96
CA GLY A 155 4.11 -18.37 3.48
C GLY A 155 4.18 -17.70 2.12
N ALA A 156 3.09 -17.77 1.36
CA ALA A 156 2.92 -17.04 0.09
C ALA A 156 1.81 -16.01 0.25
N LEU A 157 2.09 -14.75 -0.08
CA LEU A 157 1.09 -13.68 -0.22
C LEU A 157 1.02 -13.31 -1.70
N ASN A 158 -0.16 -13.35 -2.30
CA ASN A 158 -0.34 -13.07 -3.73
C ASN A 158 -1.47 -12.06 -3.92
N PHE A 159 -1.21 -11.06 -4.75
CA PHE A 159 -2.17 -10.03 -5.13
C PHE A 159 -2.21 -9.97 -6.65
N ASP A 160 -3.37 -10.27 -7.25
CA ASP A 160 -3.51 -10.37 -8.71
C ASP A 160 -3.70 -9.00 -9.39
N GLU A 161 -4.04 -7.97 -8.63
CA GLU A 161 -4.37 -6.64 -9.11
C GLU A 161 -3.64 -5.53 -8.34
N PRO A 162 -3.42 -4.36 -8.98
CA PRO A 162 -3.71 -4.06 -10.39
C PRO A 162 -2.68 -4.65 -11.35
N THR A 163 -1.52 -5.06 -10.84
CA THR A 163 -0.53 -5.87 -11.55
C THR A 163 -0.17 -7.04 -10.65
N PRO A 164 -0.21 -8.29 -11.14
CA PRO A 164 0.09 -9.46 -10.32
C PRO A 164 1.44 -9.36 -9.62
N VAL A 165 1.46 -9.57 -8.31
CA VAL A 165 2.66 -9.58 -7.48
C VAL A 165 2.56 -10.65 -6.39
N GLY A 166 3.68 -11.29 -6.12
CA GLY A 166 3.79 -12.38 -5.17
C GLY A 166 4.94 -12.14 -4.20
N TYR A 167 4.73 -12.52 -2.95
CA TYR A 167 5.72 -12.43 -1.89
C TYR A 167 5.87 -13.78 -1.20
N CYS A 168 7.13 -14.16 -0.94
CA CYS A 168 7.41 -15.20 0.03
C CYS A 168 7.80 -14.59 1.36
N VAL A 169 7.19 -15.09 2.43
CA VAL A 169 7.32 -14.50 3.76
C VAL A 169 7.70 -15.53 4.81
N SER A 170 8.49 -15.09 5.79
CA SER A 170 8.80 -15.84 7.00
C SER A 170 8.26 -15.10 8.21
N LEU A 171 7.69 -15.84 9.16
CA LEU A 171 7.30 -15.29 10.46
C LEU A 171 8.55 -14.98 11.28
N LEU A 172 8.50 -13.85 11.99
CA LEU A 172 9.51 -13.45 12.96
C LEU A 172 8.93 -13.64 14.35
N GLU A 173 9.61 -14.45 15.16
CA GLU A 173 9.29 -14.69 16.58
C GLU A 173 9.84 -13.58 17.50
#